data_AF-A0A2E9QE87-F1
#
_entry.id   AF-A0A2E9QE87-F1
#
_cell.length_a   1.000
_cell.length_b   1.000
_cell.length_c   1.000
_cell.angle_alpha   90.00
_cell.angle_beta   90.00
_cell.angle_gamma   90.00
#
_symmetry.space_group_name_H-M   'P 1'
#
loop_
_entity.id
_entity.type
_entity.pdbx_description
1 polymer ?
#
loop_
_entity_poly.entity_id
_entity_poly.type
_entity_poly.pdbx_seq_one_letter_code
_entity_poly.pdbx_strand_id
1 'polypeptide(L)'
;MQPLLEKDVALEWGTIRVLLLNSNDFLNSSARISHYLENPVFAGRVFTVPLVQYYWKRKRQLRFEELFYGCNFSQEDLSQFSREYGEQLSVEERWLLESSGNLSSPAYFAILRAPDLVSDQNLFQCELTLKHELSHGLFYLNPNYREFVGRLWLGLSGEKRLDLTRKYRYFYIDERIADEWSTHIVASFELDQILDISESDYLALKNLYWNSLGREQFLELKDELYAVLGSKP
;
A
#
# COMPACT_ATOMS: atom_id res chain seq x y z
N MET A 1 -12.38 -13.40 9.35
CA MET A 1 -12.66 -12.10 8.70
C MET A 1 -13.17 -12.39 7.30
N GLN A 2 -14.06 -11.57 6.73
CA GLN A 2 -14.50 -11.72 5.33
C GLN A 2 -14.29 -10.37 4.62
N PRO A 3 -13.41 -10.29 3.62
CA PRO A 3 -13.21 -9.05 2.88
C PRO A 3 -14.46 -8.68 2.09
N LEU A 4 -14.67 -7.38 1.88
CA LEU A 4 -15.73 -6.87 1.02
C LEU A 4 -15.44 -7.18 -0.45
N LEU A 5 -14.16 -7.17 -0.82
CA LEU A 5 -13.63 -7.57 -2.11
C LEU A 5 -12.32 -8.33 -1.88
N GLU A 6 -12.16 -9.47 -2.54
CA GLU A 6 -10.89 -10.18 -2.65
C GLU A 6 -10.69 -10.54 -4.12
N LYS A 7 -9.63 -10.01 -4.72
CA LYS A 7 -9.34 -10.22 -6.14
C LYS A 7 -7.85 -10.42 -6.36
N ASP A 8 -7.50 -11.46 -7.11
CA ASP A 8 -6.12 -11.71 -7.52
C ASP A 8 -5.86 -11.09 -8.90
N VAL A 9 -4.86 -10.22 -8.95
CA VAL A 9 -4.31 -9.63 -10.16
C VAL A 9 -3.07 -10.43 -10.54
N ALA A 10 -3.24 -11.37 -11.46
CA ALA A 10 -2.15 -12.17 -11.99
C ALA A 10 -1.31 -11.34 -12.97
N LEU A 11 0.01 -11.31 -12.73
CA LEU A 11 1.01 -10.64 -13.55
C LEU A 11 2.02 -11.66 -14.06
N GLU A 12 2.83 -11.27 -15.04
CA GLU A 12 3.94 -12.10 -15.53
C GLU A 12 4.91 -12.50 -14.39
N TRP A 13 5.12 -11.59 -13.43
CA TRP A 13 6.13 -11.73 -12.39
C TRP A 13 5.59 -12.18 -11.02
N GLY A 14 4.28 -12.41 -10.89
CA GLY A 14 3.68 -12.79 -9.60
C GLY A 14 2.20 -12.44 -9.52
N THR A 15 1.68 -12.35 -8.29
CA THR A 15 0.28 -12.00 -8.05
C THR A 15 0.17 -10.85 -7.06
N ILE A 16 -0.68 -9.88 -7.36
CA ILE A 16 -1.13 -8.88 -6.39
C ILE A 16 -2.53 -9.27 -5.93
N ARG A 17 -2.69 -9.65 -4.66
CA ARG A 17 -4.00 -9.83 -4.04
C ARG A 17 -4.51 -8.49 -3.52
N VAL A 18 -5.63 -8.06 -4.06
CA VAL A 18 -6.32 -6.85 -3.68
C VAL A 18 -7.42 -7.18 -2.70
N LEU A 19 -7.37 -6.58 -1.51
CA LEU A 19 -8.34 -6.75 -0.45
C LEU A 19 -9.03 -5.41 -0.15
N LEU A 20 -10.36 -5.39 -0.13
CA LEU A 20 -11.12 -4.26 0.41
C LEU A 20 -11.72 -4.66 1.75
N LEU A 21 -11.31 -3.98 2.82
CA LEU A 21 -11.74 -4.29 4.18
C LEU A 21 -12.59 -3.15 4.75
N ASN A 22 -13.54 -3.46 5.63
CA ASN A 22 -14.18 -2.40 6.43
C ASN A 22 -13.14 -1.74 7.37
N SER A 23 -13.45 -0.54 7.89
CA SER A 23 -12.50 0.23 8.73
C SER A 23 -11.96 -0.56 9.93
N ASN A 24 -12.77 -1.40 10.57
CA ASN A 24 -12.35 -2.18 11.73
C ASN A 24 -11.40 -3.32 11.33
N ASP A 25 -11.76 -4.06 10.29
CA ASP A 25 -10.96 -5.17 9.77
C ASP A 25 -9.63 -4.68 9.19
N PHE A 26 -9.65 -3.55 8.48
CA PHE A 26 -8.44 -2.86 8.04
C PHE A 26 -7.54 -2.53 9.23
N LEU A 27 -8.05 -1.81 10.22
CA LEU A 27 -7.28 -1.42 11.40
C LEU A 27 -6.65 -2.62 12.13
N ASN A 28 -7.43 -3.66 12.37
CA ASN A 28 -7.00 -4.80 13.18
C ASN A 28 -6.11 -5.79 12.43
N SER A 29 -6.12 -5.78 11.09
CA SER A 29 -5.24 -6.63 10.26
C SER A 29 -3.95 -5.93 9.83
N SER A 30 -3.95 -4.61 9.61
CA SER A 30 -2.82 -3.91 8.98
C SER A 30 -1.98 -3.08 9.94
N ALA A 31 -2.55 -2.49 11.00
CA ALA A 31 -1.87 -1.43 11.74
C ALA A 31 -0.58 -1.89 12.43
N ARG A 32 -0.60 -3.05 13.10
CA ARG A 32 0.62 -3.60 13.72
C ARG A 32 1.65 -4.04 12.67
N ILE A 33 1.19 -4.62 11.57
CA ILE A 33 2.08 -5.08 10.49
C ILE A 33 2.79 -3.90 9.84
N SER A 34 2.05 -2.85 9.44
CA SER A 34 2.63 -1.61 8.90
C SER A 34 3.61 -0.97 9.89
N HIS A 35 3.31 -0.93 11.19
CA HIS A 35 4.27 -0.39 12.17
C HIS A 35 5.51 -1.26 12.36
N TYR A 36 5.37 -2.58 12.24
CA TYR A 36 6.52 -3.46 12.35
C TYR A 36 7.47 -3.28 11.17
N LEU A 37 6.94 -3.10 9.96
CA LEU A 37 7.71 -3.10 8.71
C LEU A 37 8.14 -1.70 8.26
N GLU A 38 7.21 -0.75 8.24
CA GLU A 38 7.39 0.56 7.62
C GLU A 38 7.86 1.59 8.64
N ASN A 39 7.33 1.52 9.87
CA ASN A 39 7.59 2.50 10.91
C ASN A 39 8.04 1.85 12.22
N PRO A 40 9.29 1.35 12.30
CA PRO A 40 9.78 0.46 13.35
C PRO A 40 9.96 1.13 14.74
N VAL A 41 9.15 2.12 15.09
CA VAL A 41 9.07 2.74 16.42
C VAL A 41 8.85 1.71 17.52
N PHE A 42 8.18 0.60 17.18
CA PHE A 42 7.92 -0.52 18.08
C PHE A 42 8.78 -1.75 17.78
N ALA A 43 9.82 -1.64 16.95
CA ALA A 43 10.68 -2.78 16.61
C ALA A 43 11.27 -3.44 17.87
N GLY A 44 11.26 -4.78 17.86
CA GLY A 44 11.73 -5.62 18.97
C GLY A 44 10.84 -5.56 20.23
N ARG A 45 9.58 -5.10 20.11
CA ARG A 45 8.64 -5.05 21.24
C ARG A 45 7.31 -5.67 20.85
N VAL A 46 6.66 -6.30 21.82
CA VAL A 46 5.24 -6.63 21.72
C VAL A 46 4.42 -5.36 21.90
N PHE A 47 3.53 -5.07 20.95
CA PHE A 47 2.64 -3.91 20.99
C PHE A 47 1.25 -4.27 20.45
N THR A 48 0.28 -3.40 20.72
CA THR A 48 -1.13 -3.62 20.41
C THR A 48 -1.69 -2.52 19.50
N VAL A 49 -2.81 -2.79 18.84
CA VAL A 49 -3.52 -1.78 18.02
C VAL A 49 -3.85 -0.49 18.81
N PRO A 50 -4.34 -0.54 20.08
CA PRO A 50 -4.50 0.66 20.89
C PRO A 50 -3.22 1.48 21.09
N LEU A 51 -2.06 0.82 21.18
CA LEU A 51 -0.78 1.51 21.31
C LEU A 51 -0.37 2.21 20.00
N VAL A 52 -0.65 1.59 18.85
CA VAL A 52 -0.48 2.22 17.52
C VAL A 52 -1.38 3.47 17.41
N GLN A 53 -2.65 3.35 17.80
CA GLN A 53 -3.60 4.46 17.81
C GLN A 53 -3.11 5.63 18.68
N TYR A 54 -2.68 5.30 19.90
CA TYR A 54 -2.13 6.29 20.82
C TYR A 54 -0.91 7.00 20.23
N TYR A 55 -0.01 6.27 19.57
CA TYR A 55 1.15 6.83 18.89
C TYR A 55 0.77 7.86 17.83
N TRP A 56 -0.11 7.52 16.90
CA TRP A 56 -0.54 8.47 15.86
C TRP A 56 -1.30 9.65 16.42
N LYS A 57 -2.16 9.43 17.43
CA LYS A 57 -2.87 10.53 18.08
C LYS A 57 -1.89 11.52 18.71
N ARG A 58 -0.78 11.03 19.26
CA ARG A 58 0.29 11.89 19.82
C ARG A 58 1.14 12.58 18.75
N LYS A 59 1.45 11.90 17.65
CA LYS A 59 2.36 12.41 16.60
C LYS A 59 1.67 13.33 15.60
N ARG A 60 0.41 13.05 15.27
CA ARG A 60 -0.32 13.69 14.17
C ARG A 60 -1.72 14.17 14.55
N GLN A 61 -2.15 13.95 15.79
CA GLN A 61 -3.51 14.27 16.26
C GLN A 61 -4.63 13.51 15.53
N LEU A 62 -4.26 12.49 14.76
CA LEU A 62 -5.13 11.62 13.98
C LEU A 62 -4.94 10.17 14.41
N ARG A 63 -5.96 9.35 14.17
CA ARG A 63 -5.95 7.89 14.32
C ARG A 63 -5.32 7.23 13.10
N PHE A 64 -4.97 5.95 13.22
CA PHE A 64 -4.36 5.20 12.12
C PHE A 64 -5.26 5.20 10.87
N GLU A 65 -6.52 4.80 11.00
CA GLU A 65 -7.50 4.79 9.92
C GLU A 65 -7.84 6.18 9.36
N GLU A 66 -7.52 7.25 10.09
CA GLU A 66 -7.68 8.63 9.60
C GLU A 66 -6.47 9.08 8.74
N LEU A 67 -5.33 8.39 8.86
CA LEU A 67 -4.11 8.67 8.11
C LEU A 67 -3.94 7.74 6.92
N PHE A 68 -4.30 6.48 7.07
CA PHE A 68 -4.03 5.43 6.09
C PHE A 68 -5.32 4.98 5.42
N TYR A 69 -5.35 5.10 4.08
CA TYR A 69 -6.43 4.61 3.24
C TYR A 69 -6.11 3.24 2.63
N GLY A 70 -4.83 2.87 2.61
CA GLY A 70 -4.34 1.57 2.18
C GLY A 70 -3.07 1.19 2.93
N CYS A 71 -2.73 -0.08 2.83
CA CYS A 71 -1.46 -0.64 3.28
C CYS A 71 -1.05 -1.75 2.30
N ASN A 72 0.25 -2.05 2.27
CA ASN A 72 0.77 -3.07 1.39
C ASN A 72 1.86 -3.92 2.04
N PHE A 73 1.82 -5.23 1.76
CA PHE A 73 2.76 -6.19 2.33
C PHE A 73 3.12 -7.26 1.30
N SER A 74 4.39 -7.65 1.24
CA SER A 74 4.77 -8.88 0.56
C SER A 74 4.40 -10.12 1.39
N GLN A 75 4.31 -11.29 0.74
CA GLN A 75 4.18 -12.56 1.47
C GLN A 75 5.36 -12.80 2.43
N GLU A 76 6.56 -12.29 2.09
CA GLU A 76 7.75 -12.37 2.94
C GLU A 76 7.61 -11.48 4.20
N ASP A 77 7.13 -10.25 4.03
CA ASP A 77 6.85 -9.32 5.13
C ASP A 77 5.88 -9.94 6.14
N LEU A 78 4.79 -10.50 5.64
CA LEU A 78 3.79 -11.23 6.41
C LEU A 78 4.40 -12.43 7.14
N SER A 79 5.21 -13.22 6.45
CA SER A 79 5.92 -14.37 7.04
C SER A 79 6.88 -13.93 8.15
N GLN A 80 7.57 -12.79 7.99
CA GLN A 80 8.47 -12.24 8.99
C GLN A 80 7.70 -11.75 10.23
N PHE A 81 6.59 -11.04 10.03
CA PHE A 81 5.72 -10.61 11.14
C PHE A 81 5.18 -11.82 11.92
N SER A 82 4.73 -12.87 11.21
CA SER A 82 4.24 -14.10 11.83
C SER A 82 5.29 -14.79 12.70
N ARG A 83 6.54 -14.87 12.24
CA ARG A 83 7.64 -15.46 13.02
C ARG A 83 7.93 -14.70 14.32
N GLU A 84 7.82 -13.37 14.29
CA GLU A 84 8.12 -12.52 15.45
C GLU A 84 6.99 -12.58 16.50
N TYR A 85 5.72 -12.58 16.07
CA TYR A 85 4.58 -12.44 16.97
C TYR A 85 3.78 -13.73 17.23
N GLY A 86 3.88 -14.75 16.36
CA GLY A 86 3.35 -16.11 16.52
C GLY A 86 2.03 -16.23 17.30
N GLU A 87 2.12 -16.53 18.59
CA GLU A 87 0.95 -16.77 19.47
C GLU A 87 0.14 -15.51 19.79
N GLN A 88 0.71 -14.32 19.57
CA GLN A 88 0.14 -13.00 19.89
C GLN A 88 -0.55 -12.33 18.70
N LEU A 89 -0.70 -13.06 17.59
CA LEU A 89 -1.46 -12.61 16.43
C LEU A 89 -2.96 -12.55 16.78
N SER A 90 -3.58 -11.41 16.45
CA SER A 90 -5.03 -11.26 16.48
C SER A 90 -5.71 -12.22 15.50
N VAL A 91 -7.04 -12.31 15.57
CA VAL A 91 -7.81 -13.14 14.63
C VAL A 91 -7.69 -12.61 13.20
N GLU A 92 -7.68 -11.29 13.04
CA GLU A 92 -7.58 -10.60 11.77
C GLU A 92 -6.17 -10.73 11.16
N GLU A 93 -5.13 -10.59 11.98
CA GLU A 93 -3.74 -10.81 11.56
C GLU A 93 -3.51 -12.26 11.13
N ARG A 94 -4.02 -13.24 11.91
CA ARG A 94 -3.94 -14.66 11.54
C ARG A 94 -4.65 -14.95 10.23
N TRP A 95 -5.86 -14.42 10.05
CA TRP A 95 -6.59 -14.59 8.80
C TRP A 95 -5.80 -14.05 7.60
N LEU A 96 -5.18 -12.86 7.72
CA LEU A 96 -4.39 -12.29 6.64
C LEU A 96 -3.20 -13.18 6.28
N LEU A 97 -2.50 -13.71 7.29
CA LEU A 97 -1.40 -14.65 7.11
C LEU A 97 -1.84 -15.96 6.44
N GLU A 98 -2.95 -16.55 6.88
CA GLU A 98 -3.51 -17.76 6.30
C GLU A 98 -3.92 -17.54 4.83
N SER A 99 -4.51 -16.39 4.51
CA SER A 99 -4.85 -16.03 3.13
C SER A 99 -3.60 -15.96 2.23
N SER A 100 -2.45 -15.55 2.79
CA SER A 100 -1.17 -15.51 2.07
C SER A 100 -0.56 -16.87 1.79
N GLY A 101 -0.87 -17.90 2.58
CA GLY A 101 -0.37 -19.26 2.35
C GLY A 101 -0.93 -19.93 1.08
N ASN A 102 -2.03 -19.41 0.53
CA ASN A 102 -2.76 -20.03 -0.58
C ASN A 102 -2.42 -19.46 -1.97
N LEU A 103 -1.48 -18.52 -2.05
CA LEU A 103 -1.10 -17.86 -3.31
C LEU A 103 0.14 -18.50 -3.96
N SER A 104 0.18 -18.46 -5.29
CA SER A 104 1.41 -18.73 -6.04
C SER A 104 2.44 -17.64 -5.75
N SER A 105 3.63 -18.04 -5.30
CA SER A 105 4.74 -17.12 -5.02
C SER A 105 5.44 -16.69 -6.32
N PRO A 106 5.84 -15.40 -6.45
CA PRO A 106 5.76 -14.34 -5.44
C PRO A 106 4.39 -13.63 -5.39
N ALA A 107 3.95 -13.33 -4.17
CA ALA A 107 2.66 -12.68 -3.90
C ALA A 107 2.81 -11.38 -3.10
N TYR A 108 1.99 -10.39 -3.45
CA TYR A 108 1.91 -9.08 -2.83
C TYR A 108 0.48 -8.75 -2.43
N PHE A 109 0.29 -8.02 -1.35
CA PHE A 109 -1.02 -7.65 -0.83
C PHE A 109 -1.22 -6.14 -0.97
N ALA A 110 -2.28 -5.75 -1.68
CA ALA A 110 -2.77 -4.38 -1.76
C ALA A 110 -4.07 -4.29 -0.95
N ILE A 111 -3.98 -3.76 0.27
CA ILE A 111 -5.10 -3.75 1.23
C ILE A 111 -5.68 -2.35 1.30
N LEU A 112 -6.94 -2.20 0.92
CA LEU A 112 -7.68 -0.94 0.91
C LEU A 112 -8.66 -0.88 2.07
N ARG A 113 -8.77 0.31 2.67
CA ARG A 113 -9.82 0.62 3.63
C ARG A 113 -11.06 1.11 2.90
N ALA A 114 -12.17 0.41 3.07
CA ALA A 114 -13.47 0.87 2.61
C ALA A 114 -13.89 2.13 3.40
N PRO A 115 -14.43 3.15 2.73
CA PRO A 115 -14.89 4.35 3.41
C PRO A 115 -16.12 4.03 4.26
N ASP A 116 -16.25 4.74 5.38
CA ASP A 116 -17.40 4.62 6.28
C ASP A 116 -18.68 5.20 5.64
N LEU A 117 -18.53 6.16 4.73
CA LEU A 117 -19.60 6.79 3.96
C LEU A 117 -19.30 6.70 2.46
N VAL A 118 -20.30 6.32 1.67
CA VAL A 118 -20.16 6.25 0.21
C VAL A 118 -20.49 7.60 -0.40
N SER A 119 -19.52 8.20 -1.11
CA SER A 119 -19.66 9.45 -1.85
C SER A 119 -18.72 9.43 -3.05
N ASP A 120 -18.98 10.25 -4.07
CA ASP A 120 -18.11 10.35 -5.24
C ASP A 120 -16.66 10.67 -4.87
N GLN A 121 -16.47 11.53 -3.87
CA GLN A 121 -15.15 11.88 -3.35
C GLN A 121 -14.44 10.67 -2.72
N ASN A 122 -15.15 9.88 -1.92
CA ASN A 122 -14.57 8.71 -1.26
C ASN A 122 -14.31 7.57 -2.24
N LEU A 123 -15.17 7.40 -3.25
CA LEU A 123 -14.94 6.45 -4.35
C LEU A 123 -13.69 6.84 -5.15
N PHE A 124 -13.55 8.12 -5.49
CA PHE A 124 -12.35 8.63 -6.15
C PHE A 124 -11.09 8.41 -5.28
N GLN A 125 -11.15 8.68 -3.98
CA GLN A 125 -10.04 8.40 -3.06
C GLN A 125 -9.67 6.90 -3.04
N CYS A 126 -10.66 6.00 -3.05
CA CYS A 126 -10.40 4.56 -3.16
C CYS A 126 -9.75 4.19 -4.49
N GLU A 127 -10.15 4.79 -5.61
CA GLU A 127 -9.50 4.59 -6.90
C GLU A 127 -8.03 5.03 -6.87
N LEU A 128 -7.74 6.21 -6.30
CA LEU A 128 -6.36 6.69 -6.14
C LEU A 128 -5.53 5.77 -5.27
N THR A 129 -6.10 5.33 -4.14
CA THR A 129 -5.44 4.42 -3.21
C THR A 129 -5.19 3.08 -3.89
N LEU A 130 -6.13 2.56 -4.68
CA LEU A 130 -5.91 1.33 -5.46
C LEU A 130 -4.72 1.48 -6.41
N LYS A 131 -4.61 2.60 -7.15
CA LYS A 131 -3.45 2.84 -8.03
C LYS A 131 -2.14 2.90 -7.23
N HIS A 132 -2.17 3.54 -6.06
CA HIS A 132 -1.04 3.64 -5.14
C HIS A 132 -0.56 2.24 -4.70
N GLU A 133 -1.46 1.42 -4.15
CA GLU A 133 -1.11 0.09 -3.66
C GLU A 133 -0.69 -0.89 -4.78
N LEU A 134 -1.31 -0.79 -5.96
CA LEU A 134 -0.88 -1.58 -7.12
C LEU A 134 0.52 -1.16 -7.60
N SER A 135 0.87 0.12 -7.50
CA SER A 135 2.20 0.62 -7.84
C SER A 135 3.27 0.03 -6.94
N HIS A 136 3.00 -0.12 -5.63
CA HIS A 136 3.87 -0.85 -4.71
C HIS A 136 4.04 -2.31 -5.15
N GLY A 137 2.94 -2.99 -5.47
CA GLY A 137 3.01 -4.37 -5.96
C GLY A 137 3.87 -4.52 -7.20
N LEU A 138 3.80 -3.59 -8.15
CA LEU A 138 4.69 -3.57 -9.32
C LEU A 138 6.15 -3.31 -8.93
N PHE A 139 6.42 -2.41 -7.98
CA PHE A 139 7.77 -2.15 -7.52
C PHE A 139 8.46 -3.41 -6.96
N TYR A 140 7.74 -4.25 -6.21
CA TYR A 140 8.34 -5.47 -5.64
C TYR A 140 8.33 -6.66 -6.59
N LEU A 141 7.34 -6.77 -7.49
CA LEU A 141 7.20 -7.92 -8.38
C LEU A 141 7.89 -7.73 -9.73
N ASN A 142 7.84 -6.53 -10.32
CA ASN A 142 8.37 -6.28 -11.68
C ASN A 142 9.77 -5.64 -11.63
N PRO A 143 10.84 -6.37 -12.01
CA PRO A 143 12.20 -5.85 -11.98
C PRO A 143 12.42 -4.62 -12.87
N ASN A 144 11.77 -4.57 -14.04
CA ASN A 144 11.89 -3.44 -14.97
C ASN A 144 11.25 -2.18 -14.39
N TYR A 145 10.10 -2.33 -13.72
CA TYR A 145 9.44 -1.24 -13.02
C TYR A 145 10.32 -0.69 -11.90
N ARG A 146 10.84 -1.57 -11.05
CA ARG A 146 11.76 -1.22 -9.95
C ARG A 146 13.02 -0.52 -10.44
N GLU A 147 13.65 -1.04 -11.48
CA GLU A 147 14.85 -0.43 -12.07
C GLU A 147 14.54 0.96 -12.61
N PHE A 148 13.39 1.14 -13.29
CA PHE A 148 12.97 2.44 -13.79
C PHE A 148 12.81 3.46 -12.65
N VAL A 149 12.09 3.10 -11.59
CA VAL A 149 11.93 3.94 -10.39
C VAL A 149 13.29 4.27 -9.76
N GLY A 150 14.18 3.28 -9.64
CA GLY A 150 15.53 3.47 -9.11
C GLY A 150 16.34 4.49 -9.92
N ARG A 151 16.26 4.45 -11.26
CA ARG A 151 16.92 5.45 -12.11
C ARG A 151 16.35 6.85 -11.91
N LEU A 152 15.02 6.99 -11.81
CA LEU A 152 14.40 8.29 -11.55
C LEU A 152 14.84 8.85 -10.18
N TRP A 153 14.80 8.03 -9.14
CA TRP A 153 15.23 8.41 -7.79
C TRP A 153 16.70 8.84 -7.76
N LEU A 154 17.58 8.10 -8.44
CA LEU A 154 19.00 8.43 -8.55
C LEU A 154 19.25 9.69 -9.38
N GLY A 155 18.36 10.03 -10.31
CA GLY A 155 18.39 11.26 -11.10
C GLY A 155 18.04 12.53 -10.32
N LEU A 156 17.37 12.40 -9.17
CA LEU A 156 17.06 13.55 -8.31
C LEU A 156 18.33 14.19 -7.72
N SER A 157 18.28 15.49 -7.46
CA SER A 157 19.34 16.17 -6.71
C SER A 157 19.46 15.62 -5.29
N GLY A 158 20.65 15.71 -4.70
CA GLY A 158 20.87 15.28 -3.32
C GLY A 158 19.99 16.02 -2.32
N GLU A 159 19.74 17.31 -2.54
CA GLU A 159 18.84 18.13 -1.74
C GLU A 159 17.39 17.64 -1.84
N LYS A 160 16.89 17.37 -3.06
CA LYS A 160 15.53 16.88 -3.24
C LYS A 160 15.31 15.52 -2.58
N ARG A 161 16.26 14.58 -2.72
CA ARG A 161 16.20 13.29 -2.01
C ARG A 161 16.19 13.47 -0.50
N LEU A 162 16.98 14.39 0.04
CA LEU A 162 17.01 14.69 1.47
C LEU A 162 15.68 15.25 1.97
N ASP A 163 15.03 16.11 1.18
CA ASP A 163 13.73 16.67 1.52
C ASP A 163 12.61 15.63 1.48
N LEU A 164 12.60 14.77 0.45
CA LEU A 164 11.68 13.63 0.39
C LEU A 164 11.93 12.68 1.58
N THR A 165 13.19 12.40 1.89
CA THR A 165 13.55 11.58 3.06
C THR A 165 12.99 12.18 4.36
N ARG A 166 13.15 13.49 4.56
CA ARG A 166 12.61 14.19 5.73
C ARG A 166 11.09 14.19 5.79
N LYS A 167 10.42 14.26 4.64
CA LYS A 167 8.96 14.19 4.54
C LYS A 167 8.44 12.82 5.00
N TYR A 168 9.11 11.75 4.56
CA TYR A 168 8.65 10.37 4.76
C TYR A 168 9.22 9.66 6.00
N ARG A 169 10.30 10.16 6.62
CA ARG A 169 11.00 9.51 7.75
C ARG A 169 10.15 9.11 8.96
N TYR A 170 8.96 9.70 9.10
CA TYR A 170 8.04 9.40 10.21
C TYR A 170 7.10 8.25 9.90
N PHE A 171 7.06 7.80 8.65
CA PHE A 171 6.15 6.81 8.12
C PHE A 171 6.91 5.59 7.59
N TYR A 172 8.10 5.79 7.02
CA TYR A 172 8.81 4.77 6.27
C TYR A 172 10.30 4.71 6.65
N ILE A 173 10.87 3.51 6.61
CA ILE A 173 12.31 3.27 6.55
C ILE A 173 12.89 3.77 5.21
N ASP A 174 14.17 4.14 5.22
CA ASP A 174 14.84 4.80 4.09
C ASP A 174 14.74 3.97 2.79
N GLU A 175 14.78 2.64 2.89
CA GLU A 175 14.72 1.74 1.74
C GLU A 175 13.38 1.79 0.99
N ARG A 176 12.29 2.22 1.63
CA ARG A 176 10.94 2.30 1.03
C ARG A 176 10.61 3.67 0.45
N ILE A 177 11.45 4.68 0.66
CA ILE A 177 11.11 6.06 0.28
C ILE A 177 11.04 6.25 -1.23
N ALA A 178 11.92 5.60 -1.99
CA ALA A 178 11.89 5.69 -3.46
C ALA A 178 10.63 5.06 -4.05
N ASP A 179 10.16 3.96 -3.44
CA ASP A 179 8.92 3.28 -3.78
C ASP A 179 7.72 4.21 -3.52
N GLU A 180 7.53 4.66 -2.27
CA GLU A 180 6.45 5.60 -1.87
C GLU A 180 6.41 6.89 -2.69
N TRP A 181 7.59 7.48 -2.97
CA TRP A 181 7.67 8.65 -3.83
C TRP A 181 7.13 8.37 -5.24
N SER A 182 7.51 7.24 -5.83
CA SER A 182 7.07 6.87 -7.18
C SER A 182 5.58 6.51 -7.24
N THR A 183 5.04 5.90 -6.19
CA THR A 183 3.62 5.52 -6.12
C THR A 183 2.72 6.75 -6.05
N HIS A 184 3.14 7.81 -5.32
CA HIS A 184 2.45 9.11 -5.34
C HIS A 184 2.42 9.78 -6.72
N ILE A 185 3.50 9.67 -7.50
CA ILE A 185 3.55 10.15 -8.89
C ILE A 185 2.57 9.36 -9.76
N VAL A 186 2.57 8.03 -9.65
CA VAL A 186 1.71 7.14 -10.44
C VAL A 186 0.24 7.31 -10.11
N ALA A 187 -0.11 7.40 -8.83
CA ALA A 187 -1.46 7.71 -8.38
C ALA A 187 -1.89 9.13 -8.79
N SER A 188 -0.94 9.98 -9.19
CA SER A 188 -1.16 11.40 -9.48
C SER A 188 -1.73 12.13 -8.26
N PHE A 189 -1.29 11.72 -7.08
CA PHE A 189 -1.82 12.17 -5.80
C PHE A 189 -1.25 13.52 -5.39
N GLU A 190 0.03 13.75 -5.70
CA GLU A 190 0.74 14.96 -5.33
C GLU A 190 1.42 15.63 -6.52
N LEU A 191 0.89 16.79 -6.92
CA LEU A 191 1.42 17.56 -8.05
C LEU A 191 2.90 17.90 -7.88
N ASP A 192 3.32 18.25 -6.67
CA ASP A 192 4.72 18.61 -6.38
C ASP A 192 5.70 17.47 -6.67
N GLN A 193 5.27 16.22 -6.51
CA GLN A 193 6.11 15.06 -6.82
C GLN A 193 6.14 14.75 -8.32
N ILE A 194 5.05 15.02 -9.03
CA ILE A 194 5.02 14.92 -10.50
C ILE A 194 6.04 15.90 -11.12
N LEU A 195 6.19 17.08 -10.51
CA LEU A 195 7.15 18.10 -10.94
C LEU A 195 8.61 17.78 -10.60
N ASP A 196 8.89 16.69 -9.88
CA ASP A 196 10.26 16.26 -9.57
C ASP A 196 10.97 15.63 -10.77
N ILE A 197 10.21 15.20 -11.77
CA ILE A 197 10.72 14.52 -12.97
C ILE A 197 10.30 15.24 -14.24
N SER A 198 10.99 14.95 -15.34
CA SER A 198 10.63 15.50 -16.65
C SER A 198 9.27 14.96 -17.11
N GLU A 199 8.57 15.70 -17.98
CA GLU A 199 7.32 15.23 -18.59
C GLU A 199 7.51 13.89 -19.33
N SER A 200 8.66 13.73 -20.02
CA SER A 200 9.00 12.47 -20.69
C SER A 200 9.14 11.31 -19.71
N ASP A 201 9.78 11.53 -18.56
CA ASP A 201 9.95 10.50 -17.53
C ASP A 201 8.62 10.15 -16.85
N TYR A 202 7.78 11.17 -16.62
CA TYR A 202 6.43 10.97 -16.10
C TYR A 202 5.59 10.09 -17.03
N LEU A 203 5.54 10.43 -18.32
CA LEU A 203 4.82 9.64 -19.31
C LEU A 203 5.40 8.23 -19.44
N ALA A 204 6.73 8.07 -19.40
CA ALA A 204 7.38 6.77 -19.43
C ALA A 204 7.03 5.91 -18.21
N LEU A 205 7.02 6.48 -17.00
CA LEU A 205 6.60 5.80 -15.77
C LEU A 205 5.13 5.36 -15.85
N LYS A 206 4.23 6.24 -16.32
CA LYS A 206 2.80 5.93 -16.49
C LYS A 206 2.58 4.83 -17.54
N ASN A 207 3.31 4.88 -18.66
CA ASN A 207 3.24 3.84 -19.68
C ASN A 207 3.74 2.50 -19.15
N LEU A 208 4.86 2.49 -18.42
CA LEU A 208 5.39 1.28 -17.81
C LEU A 208 4.42 0.68 -16.79
N TYR A 209 3.81 1.50 -15.94
CA TYR A 209 2.74 1.07 -15.04
C TYR A 209 1.58 0.40 -15.79
N TRP A 210 1.03 1.07 -16.81
CA TRP A 210 -0.13 0.55 -17.54
C TRP A 210 0.18 -0.69 -18.40
N ASN A 211 1.38 -0.78 -18.95
CA ASN A 211 1.81 -1.94 -19.70
C ASN A 211 2.10 -3.15 -18.79
N SER A 212 2.49 -2.91 -17.53
CA SER A 212 2.76 -3.97 -16.56
C SER A 212 1.49 -4.51 -15.93
N LEU A 213 0.54 -3.64 -15.59
CA LEU A 213 -0.71 -4.01 -14.94
C LEU A 213 -1.82 -4.40 -15.93
N GLY A 214 -1.84 -3.81 -17.11
CA GLY A 214 -2.98 -3.89 -18.02
C GLY A 214 -4.10 -2.91 -17.62
N ARG A 215 -4.36 -1.94 -18.50
CA ARG A 215 -5.39 -0.91 -18.25
C ARG A 215 -6.79 -1.50 -18.10
N GLU A 216 -7.12 -2.52 -18.88
CA GLU A 216 -8.43 -3.20 -18.81
C GLU A 216 -8.61 -3.91 -17.48
N GLN A 217 -7.60 -4.65 -17.01
CA GLN A 217 -7.61 -5.31 -15.70
C GLN A 217 -7.81 -4.32 -14.55
N PHE A 218 -7.19 -3.13 -14.62
CA PHE A 218 -7.43 -2.07 -13.65
C PHE A 218 -8.88 -1.55 -13.69
N LEU A 219 -9.44 -1.34 -14.88
CA LEU A 219 -10.80 -0.84 -15.03
C LEU A 219 -11.83 -1.85 -14.49
N GLU A 220 -11.65 -3.14 -14.78
CA GLU A 220 -12.48 -4.22 -14.22
C GLU A 220 -12.44 -4.21 -12.68
N LEU A 221 -11.23 -4.17 -12.10
CA LEU A 221 -11.07 -4.13 -10.65
C LEU A 221 -11.69 -2.88 -10.03
N LYS A 222 -11.56 -1.72 -10.68
CA LYS A 222 -12.18 -0.47 -10.23
C LYS A 222 -13.70 -0.57 -10.26
N ASP A 223 -14.28 -1.14 -11.33
CA ASP A 223 -15.72 -1.29 -11.48
C ASP A 223 -16.28 -2.30 -10.45
N GLU A 224 -15.57 -3.39 -10.16
CA GLU A 224 -15.88 -4.31 -9.06
C GLU A 224 -15.84 -3.61 -7.69
N LEU A 225 -14.81 -2.79 -7.43
CA LEU A 225 -14.69 -2.00 -6.21
C LEU A 225 -15.88 -1.04 -6.05
N TYR A 226 -16.29 -0.37 -7.13
CA TYR A 226 -17.41 0.56 -7.12
C TYR A 226 -18.74 -0.17 -6.91
N ALA A 227 -18.92 -1.35 -7.52
CA ALA A 227 -20.10 -2.18 -7.32
C ALA A 227 -20.24 -2.63 -5.86
N VAL A 228 -19.15 -3.07 -5.23
CA VAL A 228 -19.14 -3.48 -3.81
C VAL A 228 -19.42 -2.30 -2.88
N LEU A 229 -18.84 -1.13 -3.14
CA LEU A 229 -19.07 0.05 -2.31
C LEU A 229 -20.47 0.66 -2.51
N GLY A 230 -20.98 0.68 -3.74
CA GLY A 230 -22.30 1.22 -4.08
C GLY A 230 -23.47 0.31 -3.69
N SER A 231 -23.21 -0.97 -3.41
CA SER A 231 -24.23 -1.94 -2.97
C SER A 231 -24.36 -2.07 -1.45
N LYS A 232 -23.64 -1.24 -0.67
CA LYS A 232 -23.80 -1.23 0.79
C LYS A 232 -25.23 -0.78 1.17
N PRO A 233 -25.98 -1.58 1.96
CA PRO A 233 -27.32 -1.23 2.43
C PRO A 233 -27.32 -0.05 3.42
#